data_AF-A0A9E0GVR4-F1
#
_entry.id   AF-A0A9E0GVR4-F1
#
_cell.length_a   1.000
_cell.length_b   1.000
_cell.length_c   1.000
_cell.angle_alpha   90.00
_cell.angle_beta   90.00
_cell.angle_gamma   90.00
#
_symmetry.space_group_name_H-M   'P 1'
#
loop_
_entity.id
_entity.type
_entity.pdbx_description
1 polymer ?
#
loop_
_entity_poly.entity_id
_entity_poly.type
_entity_poly.pdbx_seq_one_letter_code
_entity_poly.pdbx_strand_id
1 'polypeptide(L)'
;MSGPVSSYIRCVAATALVSLASPDARAQGLYAPSIQQAAQAEHERELGCMAQAIIYEAGLEPLAGQQAVAQVILNRTRSGVYPKTVCGVVYQGSTRRTGCQFTFTCDGSLAKRMPDRITLAARAVAEDALQGRLPDRVGAATHYHASYVSPYWAPSLMRVGRIGAHIFYSSGALNRAPGASYASNAGIPVRMTPAPSADTRPFSPWGLSLVPNVGESSLN
;
A
#
# COMPACT_ATOMS: atom_id res chain seq x y z
N MET A 1 46.42 -61.62 -49.04
CA MET A 1 47.62 -60.77 -48.97
C MET A 1 47.48 -59.67 -50.02
N SER A 2 47.59 -58.42 -49.58
CA SER A 2 48.09 -57.26 -50.34
C SER A 2 47.30 -56.70 -51.56
N GLY A 3 46.56 -55.62 -51.28
CA GLY A 3 46.45 -54.37 -52.09
C GLY A 3 45.57 -54.38 -53.35
N PRO A 4 45.40 -53.24 -54.05
CA PRO A 4 45.70 -51.84 -53.72
C PRO A 4 44.54 -50.82 -53.97
N VAL A 5 44.75 -49.63 -53.39
CA VAL A 5 44.51 -48.22 -53.82
C VAL A 5 43.73 -47.91 -55.11
N SER A 6 43.11 -46.71 -55.10
CA SER A 6 42.88 -45.81 -56.25
C SER A 6 41.67 -46.14 -57.15
N SER A 7 40.91 -45.21 -57.71
CA SER A 7 40.77 -43.76 -57.59
C SER A 7 39.63 -43.35 -58.55
N TYR A 8 39.04 -42.18 -58.31
CA TYR A 8 38.21 -41.38 -59.24
C TYR A 8 36.84 -41.95 -59.64
N ILE A 9 35.76 -41.18 -59.45
CA ILE A 9 35.27 -40.20 -60.43
C ILE A 9 34.13 -39.38 -59.79
N ARG A 10 34.44 -38.09 -59.62
CA ARG A 10 33.66 -36.85 -59.77
C ARG A 10 32.16 -36.76 -59.39
N CYS A 11 31.93 -35.75 -58.55
CA CYS A 11 30.81 -34.83 -58.49
C CYS A 11 29.89 -34.76 -59.71
N VAL A 12 28.56 -34.76 -59.48
CA VAL A 12 27.68 -33.68 -59.98
C VAL A 12 26.58 -33.37 -58.94
N ALA A 13 26.50 -32.08 -58.65
CA ALA A 13 25.47 -31.27 -58.02
C ALA A 13 24.08 -31.86 -57.75
N ALA A 14 23.55 -31.55 -56.56
CA ALA A 14 22.25 -30.89 -56.45
C ALA A 14 22.16 -30.13 -55.11
N THR A 15 22.20 -28.81 -55.22
CA THR A 15 21.77 -27.86 -54.20
C THR A 15 20.30 -28.09 -53.84
N ALA A 16 20.01 -28.25 -52.55
CA ALA A 16 18.72 -27.85 -51.98
C ALA A 16 18.98 -27.34 -50.56
N LEU A 17 19.30 -26.04 -50.46
CA LEU A 17 19.12 -25.31 -49.22
C LEU A 17 17.61 -25.25 -48.98
N VAL A 18 17.07 -26.18 -48.20
CA VAL A 18 15.77 -25.97 -47.56
C VAL A 18 16.00 -24.94 -46.47
N SER A 19 15.85 -23.67 -46.85
CA SER A 19 15.61 -22.60 -45.90
C SER A 19 14.30 -22.92 -45.20
N LEU A 20 14.37 -23.49 -44.00
CA LEU A 20 13.27 -23.41 -43.05
C LEU A 20 13.19 -21.93 -42.67
N ALA A 21 12.43 -21.18 -43.47
CA ALA A 21 11.89 -19.91 -43.06
C ALA A 21 11.09 -20.18 -41.79
N SER A 22 11.69 -19.88 -40.64
CA SER A 22 10.94 -19.73 -39.40
C SER A 22 9.74 -18.83 -39.69
N PRO A 23 8.51 -19.22 -39.31
CA PRO A 23 7.38 -18.33 -39.46
C PRO A 23 7.70 -17.04 -38.71
N ASP A 24 7.69 -15.97 -39.47
CA ASP A 24 7.77 -14.56 -39.12
C ASP A 24 7.75 -14.26 -37.60
N ALA A 25 8.95 -14.19 -37.01
CA ALA A 25 9.17 -13.50 -35.74
C ALA A 25 9.11 -11.96 -35.91
N ARG A 26 8.15 -11.46 -36.70
CA ARG A 26 8.00 -10.04 -37.08
C ARG A 26 6.56 -9.52 -37.04
N ALA A 27 5.71 -10.13 -36.22
CA ALA A 27 4.43 -9.55 -35.82
C ALA A 27 4.38 -9.38 -34.29
N GLN A 28 5.33 -8.64 -33.70
CA GLN A 28 5.14 -8.06 -32.36
C GLN A 28 4.22 -6.83 -32.50
N GLY A 29 2.99 -7.07 -32.95
CA GLY A 29 1.93 -6.09 -32.90
C GLY A 29 1.50 -5.88 -31.45
N LEU A 30 1.19 -4.64 -31.11
CA LEU A 30 0.62 -4.18 -29.83
C LEU A 30 -0.65 -4.99 -29.49
N TYR A 31 -0.52 -6.15 -28.83
CA TYR A 31 -1.68 -6.92 -28.40
C TYR A 31 -2.19 -6.32 -27.09
N ALA A 32 -3.38 -5.72 -27.13
CA ALA A 32 -4.03 -5.21 -25.92
C ALA A 32 -4.31 -6.38 -24.95
N PRO A 33 -4.15 -6.19 -23.62
CA PRO A 33 -4.47 -7.23 -22.66
C PRO A 33 -5.95 -7.60 -22.74
N SER A 34 -6.25 -8.88 -22.54
CA SER A 34 -7.63 -9.32 -22.33
C SER A 34 -8.25 -8.66 -21.10
N ILE A 35 -9.58 -8.60 -21.03
CA ILE A 35 -10.30 -8.05 -19.86
C ILE A 35 -9.88 -8.75 -18.56
N GLN A 36 -9.64 -10.07 -18.60
CA GLN A 36 -9.21 -10.82 -17.43
C GLN A 36 -7.79 -10.45 -17.01
N GLN A 37 -6.87 -10.28 -17.96
CA GLN A 37 -5.50 -9.83 -17.66
C GLN A 37 -5.50 -8.40 -17.10
N ALA A 38 -6.32 -7.51 -17.66
CA ALA A 38 -6.45 -6.15 -17.17
C ALA A 38 -7.02 -6.12 -15.74
N ALA A 39 -8.06 -6.93 -15.46
CA ALA A 39 -8.65 -7.03 -14.13
C ALA A 39 -7.67 -7.64 -13.09
N GLN A 40 -6.87 -8.63 -13.49
CA GLN A 40 -5.83 -9.20 -12.64
C GLN A 40 -4.73 -8.16 -12.32
N ALA A 41 -4.26 -7.44 -13.34
CA ALA A 41 -3.26 -6.39 -13.15
C ALA A 41 -3.79 -5.25 -12.26
N GLU A 42 -5.07 -4.89 -12.41
CA GLU A 42 -5.72 -3.94 -11.51
C GLU A 42 -5.81 -4.47 -10.08
N HIS A 43 -6.22 -5.73 -9.90
CA HIS A 43 -6.28 -6.34 -8.58
C HIS A 43 -4.91 -6.37 -7.90
N GLU A 44 -3.86 -6.76 -8.62
CA GLU A 44 -2.48 -6.76 -8.12
C GLU A 44 -2.00 -5.36 -7.75
N ARG A 45 -2.38 -4.34 -8.53
CA ARG A 45 -2.08 -2.93 -8.23
C ARG A 45 -2.76 -2.49 -6.93
N GLU A 46 -4.07 -2.72 -6.79
CA GLU A 46 -4.81 -2.35 -5.57
C GLU A 46 -4.29 -3.12 -4.34
N LEU A 47 -3.92 -4.40 -4.52
CA LEU A 47 -3.29 -5.22 -3.48
C LEU A 47 -1.95 -4.63 -3.04
N GLY A 48 -1.12 -4.21 -3.99
CA GLY A 48 0.16 -3.55 -3.71
C GLY A 48 -0.03 -2.28 -2.88
N CYS A 49 -0.95 -1.40 -3.29
CA CYS A 49 -1.24 -0.16 -2.55
C CYS A 49 -1.76 -0.43 -1.14
N MET A 50 -2.68 -1.39 -0.98
CA MET A 50 -3.19 -1.78 0.35
C MET A 50 -2.07 -2.30 1.24
N ALA A 51 -1.25 -3.23 0.72
CA ALA A 51 -0.15 -3.82 1.46
C ALA A 51 0.88 -2.76 1.87
N GLN A 52 1.25 -1.85 0.97
CA GLN A 52 2.15 -0.73 1.28
C GLN A 52 1.60 0.13 2.42
N ALA A 53 0.33 0.53 2.34
CA ALA A 53 -0.28 1.30 3.41
C ALA A 53 -0.22 0.57 4.76
N ILE A 54 -0.51 -0.73 4.79
CA ILE A 54 -0.43 -1.53 6.02
C ILE A 54 1.02 -1.63 6.52
N ILE A 55 2.00 -1.89 5.64
CA ILE A 55 3.42 -1.98 6.00
C ILE A 55 3.86 -0.69 6.69
N TYR A 56 3.59 0.45 6.06
CA TYR A 56 4.14 1.71 6.54
C TYR A 56 3.35 2.29 7.70
N GLU A 57 2.03 2.12 7.76
CA GLU A 57 1.20 2.70 8.82
C GLU A 57 1.06 1.79 10.04
N ALA A 58 1.07 0.47 9.85
CA ALA A 58 0.70 -0.50 10.88
C ALA A 58 1.59 -1.75 10.89
N GLY A 59 2.73 -1.76 10.19
CA GLY A 59 3.55 -2.97 10.06
C GLY A 59 4.10 -3.54 11.38
N LEU A 60 4.19 -2.70 12.42
CA LEU A 60 4.58 -3.10 13.78
C LEU A 60 3.39 -3.21 14.75
N GLU A 61 2.18 -2.92 14.28
CA GLU A 61 0.97 -3.05 15.07
C GLU A 61 0.55 -4.52 15.19
N PRO A 62 -0.21 -4.88 16.24
CA PRO A 62 -0.86 -6.19 16.30
C PRO A 62 -1.75 -6.41 15.07
N LEU A 63 -2.07 -7.67 14.75
CA LEU A 63 -2.91 -8.02 13.60
C LEU A 63 -4.21 -7.19 13.54
N ALA A 64 -4.86 -6.97 14.68
CA ALA A 64 -6.06 -6.14 14.75
C ALA A 64 -5.83 -4.69 14.30
N GLY A 65 -4.65 -4.12 14.53
CA GLY A 65 -4.28 -2.76 14.10
C GLY A 65 -4.03 -2.69 12.59
N GLN A 66 -3.37 -3.71 12.02
CA GLN A 66 -3.21 -3.83 10.57
C GLN A 66 -4.56 -3.95 9.85
N GLN A 67 -5.43 -4.81 10.37
CA GLN A 67 -6.80 -4.97 9.86
C GLN A 67 -7.62 -3.67 9.99
N ALA A 68 -7.45 -2.92 11.08
CA ALA A 68 -8.14 -1.66 11.30
C ALA A 68 -7.72 -0.57 10.30
N VAL A 69 -6.43 -0.44 9.99
CA VAL A 69 -5.95 0.50 8.96
C VAL A 69 -6.48 0.12 7.58
N ALA A 70 -6.43 -1.17 7.23
CA ALA A 70 -7.00 -1.66 5.98
C ALA A 70 -8.51 -1.35 5.88
N GLN A 71 -9.25 -1.55 6.97
CA GLN A 71 -10.66 -1.22 7.04
C GLN A 71 -10.93 0.29 6.87
N VAL A 72 -10.12 1.17 7.47
CA VAL A 72 -10.23 2.62 7.25
C VAL A 72 -10.07 2.97 5.77
N ILE A 73 -9.12 2.36 5.07
CA ILE A 73 -8.92 2.60 3.63
C ILE A 73 -10.15 2.18 2.83
N LEU A 74 -10.72 1.01 3.11
CA LEU A 74 -11.97 0.55 2.47
C LEU A 74 -13.17 1.43 2.83
N ASN A 75 -13.24 1.96 4.05
CA ASN A 75 -14.29 2.90 4.44
C ASN A 75 -14.19 4.20 3.66
N ARG A 76 -12.96 4.68 3.41
CA ARG A 76 -12.71 5.87 2.58
C ARG A 76 -13.19 5.67 1.15
N THR A 77 -12.85 4.55 0.50
CA THR A 77 -13.30 4.28 -0.88
C THR A 77 -14.83 4.25 -1.00
N ARG A 78 -15.52 3.79 0.05
CA ARG A 78 -16.98 3.70 0.13
C ARG A 78 -17.67 5.03 0.49
N SER A 79 -17.00 5.98 1.14
CA SER A 79 -17.68 7.15 1.75
C SER A 79 -18.19 8.20 0.75
N GLY A 80 -17.71 8.20 -0.48
CA GLY A 80 -18.05 9.23 -1.48
C GLY A 80 -17.26 10.54 -1.37
N VAL A 81 -16.51 10.74 -0.29
CA VAL A 81 -15.67 11.93 -0.07
C VAL A 81 -14.22 11.69 -0.51
N TYR A 82 -13.76 10.43 -0.47
CA TYR A 82 -12.41 10.04 -0.89
C TYR A 82 -12.43 9.39 -2.28
N PRO A 83 -11.24 9.25 -2.92
CA PRO A 83 -11.10 8.49 -4.15
C PRO A 83 -11.71 7.09 -4.06
N LYS A 84 -12.19 6.58 -5.19
CA LYS A 84 -12.95 5.32 -5.26
C LYS A 84 -12.10 4.05 -5.31
N THR A 85 -10.78 4.20 -5.46
CA THR A 85 -9.82 3.09 -5.49
C THR A 85 -8.92 3.12 -4.27
N VAL A 86 -8.40 1.97 -3.86
CA VAL A 86 -7.45 1.85 -2.75
C VAL A 86 -6.20 2.65 -3.08
N CYS A 87 -5.63 2.46 -4.26
CA CYS A 87 -4.48 3.25 -4.69
C CYS A 87 -4.76 4.75 -4.68
N GLY A 88 -5.97 5.16 -5.10
CA GLY A 88 -6.38 6.57 -5.07
C GLY A 88 -6.42 7.14 -3.64
N VAL A 89 -6.88 6.36 -2.66
CA VAL A 89 -6.86 6.74 -1.24
C VAL A 89 -5.44 6.77 -0.68
N VAL A 90 -4.65 5.73 -0.95
CA VAL A 90 -3.28 5.58 -0.41
C VAL A 90 -2.35 6.67 -0.92
N TYR A 91 -2.43 7.00 -2.20
CA TYR A 91 -1.60 8.04 -2.82
C TYR A 91 -2.30 9.40 -2.91
N GLN A 92 -3.38 9.61 -2.14
CA GLN A 92 -4.08 10.89 -2.16
C GLN A 92 -3.14 12.03 -1.71
N GLY A 93 -2.91 12.99 -2.61
CA GLY A 93 -2.06 14.14 -2.34
C GLY A 93 -0.57 13.91 -2.54
N SER A 94 -0.13 12.71 -2.96
CA SER A 94 1.30 12.40 -3.12
C SER A 94 2.05 13.29 -4.12
N THR A 95 1.33 13.88 -5.08
CA THR A 95 1.88 14.80 -6.09
C THR A 95 1.70 16.27 -5.71
N ARG A 96 1.08 16.58 -4.57
CA ARG A 96 0.78 17.95 -4.14
C ARG A 96 1.87 18.46 -3.20
N ARG A 97 2.15 19.76 -3.30
CA ARG A 97 3.02 20.46 -2.33
C ARG A 97 2.38 20.64 -0.95
N THR A 98 1.07 20.50 -0.84
CA THR A 98 0.29 20.73 0.40
C THR A 98 0.36 19.57 1.38
N GLY A 99 1.09 18.50 1.07
CA GLY A 99 1.21 17.31 1.89
C GLY A 99 0.36 16.13 1.42
N CYS A 100 0.61 14.99 2.06
CA CYS A 100 0.18 13.68 1.60
C CYS A 100 -0.71 13.02 2.66
N GLN A 101 -1.73 12.29 2.21
CA GLN A 101 -2.65 11.62 3.13
C GLN A 101 -1.95 10.54 3.96
N PHE A 102 -1.03 9.82 3.33
CA PHE A 102 -0.13 8.88 3.98
C PHE A 102 1.30 9.41 3.82
N THR A 103 2.01 9.59 4.93
CA THR A 103 3.29 10.31 4.94
C THR A 103 4.37 9.56 4.16
N PHE A 104 4.33 8.22 4.20
CA PHE A 104 5.27 7.34 3.51
C PHE A 104 5.32 7.54 1.99
N THR A 105 4.26 8.11 1.39
CA THR A 105 4.23 8.36 -0.07
C THR A 105 5.08 9.56 -0.48
N CYS A 106 5.60 10.33 0.48
CA CYS A 106 6.26 11.63 0.23
C CYS A 106 7.54 11.85 1.03
N ASP A 107 7.80 11.04 2.06
CA ASP A 107 8.95 11.18 2.95
C ASP A 107 10.18 10.33 2.53
N GLY A 108 10.09 9.61 1.41
CA GLY A 108 11.14 8.70 0.92
C GLY A 108 11.15 7.32 1.57
N SER A 109 10.19 6.99 2.45
CA SER A 109 10.07 5.69 3.11
C SER A 109 10.03 4.50 2.15
N LEU A 110 9.52 4.71 0.93
CA LEU A 110 9.47 3.69 -0.13
C LEU A 110 10.86 3.22 -0.60
N ALA A 111 11.92 4.00 -0.36
CA ALA A 111 13.29 3.58 -0.67
C ALA A 111 13.84 2.53 0.32
N LYS A 112 13.21 2.41 1.50
CA LYS A 112 13.64 1.47 2.54
C LYS A 112 12.95 0.13 2.36
N ARG A 113 13.75 -0.94 2.24
CA ARG A 113 13.24 -2.32 2.31
C ARG A 113 12.77 -2.65 3.72
N MET A 114 11.55 -3.17 3.85
CA MET A 114 11.01 -3.66 5.11
C MET A 114 11.28 -5.16 5.30
N PRO A 115 11.39 -5.65 6.55
CA PRO A 115 11.60 -7.07 6.83
C PRO A 115 10.51 -7.94 6.21
N ASP A 116 10.91 -9.08 5.63
CA ASP A 116 9.98 -9.96 4.90
C ASP A 116 8.80 -10.41 5.77
N ARG A 117 9.00 -10.63 7.08
CA ARG A 117 7.91 -10.96 8.02
C ARG A 117 6.79 -9.93 8.05
N ILE A 118 7.13 -8.63 7.94
CA ILE A 118 6.16 -7.53 7.98
C ILE A 118 5.45 -7.45 6.62
N THR A 119 6.23 -7.54 5.54
CA THR A 119 5.71 -7.51 4.18
C THR A 119 4.73 -8.65 3.92
N LEU A 120 5.04 -9.86 4.36
CA LEU A 120 4.18 -11.04 4.21
C LEU A 120 2.89 -10.91 5.04
N ALA A 121 2.99 -10.50 6.31
CA ALA A 121 1.82 -10.29 7.16
C ALA A 121 0.89 -9.21 6.59
N ALA A 122 1.45 -8.07 6.17
CA ALA A 122 0.70 -6.98 5.59
C ALA A 122 0.02 -7.38 4.27
N ARG A 123 0.71 -8.16 3.42
CA ARG A 123 0.13 -8.68 2.18
C ARG A 123 -1.05 -9.61 2.46
N ALA A 124 -0.95 -10.51 3.43
CA ALA A 124 -2.05 -11.40 3.80
C ALA A 124 -3.28 -10.60 4.28
N VAL A 125 -3.08 -9.59 5.13
CA VAL A 125 -4.17 -8.69 5.56
C VAL A 125 -4.76 -7.91 4.39
N ALA A 126 -3.94 -7.48 3.43
CA ALA A 126 -4.40 -6.79 2.23
C ALA A 126 -5.24 -7.70 1.32
N GLU A 127 -4.85 -8.96 1.14
CA GLU A 127 -5.63 -9.97 0.41
C GLU A 127 -6.98 -10.22 1.09
N ASP A 128 -6.99 -10.38 2.42
CA ASP A 128 -8.22 -10.51 3.21
C ASP A 128 -9.12 -9.27 3.05
N ALA A 129 -8.54 -8.07 3.03
CA ALA A 129 -9.26 -6.81 2.85
C ALA A 129 -9.98 -6.75 1.50
N LEU A 130 -9.26 -7.01 0.42
CA LEU A 130 -9.82 -6.93 -0.93
C LEU A 130 -10.85 -8.02 -1.22
N GLN A 131 -10.76 -9.15 -0.52
CA GLN A 131 -11.73 -10.25 -0.61
C GLN A 131 -12.91 -10.08 0.36
N GLY A 132 -12.96 -9.01 1.15
CA GLY A 132 -14.04 -8.76 2.11
C GLY A 132 -14.04 -9.74 3.30
N ARG A 133 -12.89 -10.36 3.62
CA ARG A 133 -12.73 -11.34 4.69
C ARG A 133 -12.28 -10.74 6.02
N LEU A 134 -12.09 -9.42 6.09
CA LEU A 134 -11.69 -8.76 7.32
C LEU A 134 -12.81 -8.76 8.37
N PRO A 135 -12.49 -9.06 9.65
CA PRO A 135 -13.41 -8.79 10.75
C PRO A 135 -13.61 -7.29 10.93
N ASP A 136 -14.79 -6.89 11.41
CA ASP A 136 -15.03 -5.50 11.78
C ASP A 136 -14.20 -5.11 13.01
N ARG A 137 -13.26 -4.18 12.84
CA ARG A 137 -12.39 -3.66 13.89
C ARG A 137 -12.78 -2.26 14.35
N VAL A 138 -13.22 -1.41 13.43
CA VAL A 138 -13.36 0.03 13.65
C VAL A 138 -14.63 0.62 13.05
N GLY A 139 -15.62 -0.21 12.70
CA GLY A 139 -16.91 0.21 12.14
C GLY A 139 -16.72 1.14 10.94
N ALA A 140 -17.35 2.32 11.01
CA ALA A 140 -17.29 3.36 9.97
C ALA A 140 -16.12 4.36 10.13
N ALA A 141 -15.05 4.00 10.86
CA ALA A 141 -13.91 4.90 11.03
C ALA A 141 -13.26 5.28 9.68
N THR A 142 -12.99 6.57 9.50
CA THR A 142 -12.31 7.13 8.31
C THR A 142 -11.02 7.86 8.66
N HIS A 143 -10.76 8.05 9.96
CA HIS A 143 -9.62 8.79 10.48
C HIS A 143 -8.97 8.01 11.63
N TYR A 144 -7.66 8.15 11.76
CA TYR A 144 -6.94 7.71 12.94
C TYR A 144 -5.68 8.56 13.15
N HIS A 145 -5.14 8.51 14.35
CA HIS A 145 -3.81 9.03 14.65
C HIS A 145 -3.11 8.16 15.69
N ALA A 146 -1.78 8.23 15.74
CA ALA A 146 -1.01 7.59 16.80
C ALA A 146 -1.25 8.29 18.14
N SER A 147 -1.36 7.53 19.23
CA SER A 147 -1.78 8.01 20.55
C SER A 147 -0.85 9.05 21.19
N TYR A 148 0.32 9.27 20.60
CA TYR A 148 1.31 10.26 21.00
C TYR A 148 1.28 11.52 20.12
N VAL A 149 0.32 11.65 19.20
CA VAL A 149 0.08 12.82 18.36
C VAL A 149 -1.30 13.40 18.69
N SER A 150 -1.42 14.73 18.70
CA SER A 150 -2.67 15.44 18.98
C SER A 150 -3.09 16.34 17.81
N PRO A 151 -3.77 15.81 16.79
CA PRO A 151 -4.18 16.60 15.64
C PRO A 151 -5.41 17.47 15.92
N TYR A 152 -5.46 18.66 15.34
CA TYR A 152 -6.52 19.66 15.56
C TYR A 152 -7.93 19.18 15.18
N TRP A 153 -8.04 18.22 14.26
CA TRP A 153 -9.32 17.67 13.79
C TRP A 153 -9.89 16.60 14.72
N ALA A 154 -9.09 16.01 15.62
CA ALA A 154 -9.57 14.89 16.45
C ALA A 154 -10.78 15.26 17.35
N PRO A 155 -10.82 16.45 17.98
CA PRO A 155 -11.96 16.84 18.80
C PRO A 155 -13.27 17.06 18.03
N SER A 156 -13.24 17.25 16.71
CA SER A 156 -14.45 17.43 15.89
C SER A 156 -15.06 16.12 15.37
N LEU A 157 -14.45 14.97 15.69
CA LEU A 157 -14.91 13.66 15.24
C LEU A 157 -15.29 12.76 16.43
N MET A 158 -16.14 11.77 16.16
CA MET A 158 -16.53 10.78 17.16
C MET A 158 -15.45 9.71 17.30
N ARG A 159 -14.84 9.61 18.49
CA ARG A 159 -13.86 8.56 18.82
C ARG A 159 -14.53 7.18 18.83
N VAL A 160 -14.03 6.27 18.00
CA VAL A 160 -14.49 4.87 17.90
C VAL A 160 -13.80 4.01 18.95
N GLY A 161 -12.48 4.13 19.08
CA GLY A 161 -11.71 3.27 19.97
C GLY A 161 -10.20 3.41 19.76
N ARG A 162 -9.43 2.57 20.45
CA ARG A 162 -7.98 2.47 20.30
C ARG A 162 -7.59 1.02 20.05
N ILE A 163 -6.75 0.78 19.06
CA ILE A 163 -6.15 -0.53 18.78
C ILE A 163 -4.65 -0.29 18.60
N GLY A 164 -3.84 -0.94 19.44
CA GLY A 164 -2.41 -0.70 19.51
C GLY A 164 -2.07 0.78 19.75
N ALA A 165 -1.24 1.36 18.90
CA ALA A 165 -0.86 2.77 18.97
C ALA A 165 -1.92 3.70 18.39
N HIS A 166 -2.91 3.21 17.65
CA HIS A 166 -3.84 4.07 16.90
C HIS A 166 -5.16 4.32 17.62
N ILE A 167 -5.61 5.58 17.59
CA ILE A 167 -6.95 5.99 18.01
C ILE A 167 -7.76 6.29 16.77
N PHE A 168 -8.93 5.65 16.63
CA PHE A 168 -9.78 5.70 15.44
C PHE A 168 -11.00 6.60 15.66
N TYR A 169 -11.43 7.27 14.58
CA TYR A 169 -12.50 8.26 14.58
C TYR A 169 -13.42 8.12 13.36
N SER A 170 -14.69 8.49 13.56
CA SER A 170 -15.72 8.55 12.52
C SER A 170 -16.38 9.94 12.51
N SER A 171 -16.97 10.33 11.38
CA SER A 171 -17.69 11.60 11.23
C SER A 171 -19.05 11.63 11.95
N GLY A 172 -19.41 10.60 12.71
CA GLY A 172 -20.65 10.53 13.49
C GLY A 172 -21.95 10.40 12.67
N ALA A 173 -21.88 10.46 11.33
CA ALA A 173 -23.07 10.66 10.50
C ALA A 173 -23.49 9.46 9.61
N LEU A 174 -22.81 8.32 9.62
CA LEU A 174 -23.22 7.16 8.81
C LEU A 174 -23.15 5.86 9.62
N ASN A 175 -24.33 5.38 10.01
CA ASN A 175 -24.68 4.00 10.38
C ASN A 175 -24.11 3.47 11.71
N ARG A 176 -24.88 3.69 12.79
CA ARG A 176 -25.03 2.67 13.83
C ARG A 176 -25.54 1.39 13.17
N ALA A 177 -24.67 0.42 12.89
CA ALA A 177 -25.13 -0.94 12.71
C ALA A 177 -25.81 -1.38 14.03
N PRO A 178 -27.02 -1.95 14.01
CA PRO A 178 -27.62 -2.51 15.22
C PRO A 178 -26.75 -3.68 15.69
N GLY A 179 -25.98 -3.47 16.78
CA GLY A 179 -25.21 -4.51 17.47
C GLY A 179 -23.72 -4.23 17.70
N ALA A 180 -23.12 -3.21 17.11
CA ALA A 180 -21.72 -2.87 17.35
C ALA A 180 -21.57 -1.90 18.54
N SER A 181 -21.70 -2.42 19.77
CA SER A 181 -21.35 -1.68 20.98
C SER A 181 -19.83 -1.64 21.12
N TYR A 182 -19.19 -0.68 20.46
CA TYR A 182 -17.86 -0.23 20.88
C TYR A 182 -18.05 0.55 22.18
N ALA A 183 -17.44 0.08 23.26
CA ALA A 183 -17.53 0.71 24.57
C ALA A 183 -17.04 2.16 24.49
N SER A 184 -17.98 3.10 24.31
CA SER A 184 -17.73 4.49 24.56
C SER A 184 -17.58 4.64 26.07
N ASN A 185 -16.35 4.77 26.57
CA ASN A 185 -16.10 5.50 27.81
C ASN A 185 -16.43 6.99 27.56
N ALA A 186 -17.70 7.27 27.27
CA ALA A 186 -18.31 8.59 27.33
C ALA A 186 -18.78 8.76 28.77
N GLY A 187 -17.89 9.23 29.65
CA GLY A 187 -18.26 9.36 31.06
C GLY A 187 -17.24 9.98 32.01
N ILE A 188 -16.04 10.37 31.59
CA ILE A 188 -15.10 11.10 32.47
C ILE A 188 -14.86 12.49 31.89
N PRO A 189 -15.27 13.58 32.57
CA PRO A 189 -14.82 14.92 32.20
C PRO A 189 -13.32 15.02 32.54
N VAL A 190 -12.46 14.69 31.57
CA VAL A 190 -11.03 15.01 31.69
C VAL A 190 -10.92 16.51 31.55
N ARG A 191 -10.67 17.20 32.66
CA ARG A 191 -10.35 18.63 32.70
C ARG A 191 -9.05 18.84 31.90
N MET A 192 -9.18 19.24 30.64
CA MET A 192 -8.05 19.55 29.77
C MET A 192 -7.35 20.81 30.27
N THR A 193 -6.13 20.67 30.79
CA THR A 193 -5.17 21.77 30.84
C THR A 193 -4.75 22.10 29.41
N PRO A 194 -4.54 23.39 29.05
CA PRO A 194 -4.06 23.74 27.72
C PRO A 194 -2.71 23.06 27.46
N ALA A 195 -2.65 22.26 26.39
CA ALA A 195 -1.43 21.59 25.98
C ALA A 195 -0.43 22.63 25.42
N PRO A 196 0.87 22.53 25.75
CA PRO A 196 1.90 23.29 25.08
C PRO A 196 1.92 22.96 23.58
N SER A 197 2.30 23.96 22.79
CA SER A 197 2.33 24.03 21.32
C SER A 197 2.52 22.69 20.61
N ALA A 198 1.60 22.36 19.72
CA ALA A 198 1.62 21.16 18.89
C ALA A 198 2.93 21.02 18.11
N ASP A 199 3.63 19.90 18.32
CA ASP A 199 4.66 19.45 17.38
C ASP A 199 3.95 19.01 16.08
N THR A 200 4.14 19.79 15.01
CA THR A 200 3.51 19.63 13.69
C THR A 200 4.24 18.61 12.81
N ARG A 201 5.19 17.84 13.36
CA ARG A 201 5.89 16.82 12.58
C ARG A 201 4.91 15.73 12.10
N PRO A 202 4.92 15.40 10.81
CA PRO A 202 4.13 14.28 10.31
C PRO A 202 4.54 12.98 10.99
N PHE A 203 3.56 12.12 11.21
CA PHE A 203 3.74 10.79 11.78
C PHE A 203 4.70 9.97 10.90
N SER A 204 5.83 9.58 11.48
CA SER A 204 6.83 8.69 10.88
C SER A 204 7.00 7.46 11.78
N PRO A 205 6.23 6.37 11.56
CA PRO A 205 6.25 5.16 12.39
C PRO A 205 7.62 4.45 12.40
N TRP A 206 8.51 4.81 11.49
CA TRP A 206 9.85 4.25 11.35
C TRP A 206 10.98 5.18 11.81
N GLY A 207 10.66 6.28 12.50
CA GLY A 207 11.66 7.24 12.98
C GLY A 207 12.37 8.05 11.89
N LEU A 208 11.81 8.05 10.67
CA LEU A 208 12.31 8.85 9.55
C LEU A 208 11.81 10.29 9.72
N SER A 209 12.55 11.08 10.50
CA SER A 209 12.30 12.51 10.67
C SER A 209 12.54 13.25 9.35
N LEU A 210 11.62 14.14 8.96
CA LEU A 210 11.70 14.97 7.73
C LEU A 210 12.81 16.04 7.76
N VAL A 211 13.73 16.00 8.73
CA VAL A 211 14.82 16.96 8.75
C VAL A 211 15.93 16.42 7.83
N PRO A 212 16.16 16.98 6.63
CA PRO A 212 17.43 16.72 5.94
C PRO A 212 18.55 17.07 6.91
N ASN A 213 19.57 16.21 7.00
CA ASN A 213 20.79 16.47 7.75
C ASN A 213 21.40 17.77 7.19
N VAL A 214 21.04 18.91 7.78
CA VAL A 214 21.76 20.15 7.55
C VAL A 214 23.03 19.95 8.36
N GLY A 215 24.12 19.67 7.66
CA GLY A 215 25.39 19.34 8.28
C GLY A 215 25.75 20.34 9.37
N GLU A 216 26.35 19.82 10.44
CA GLU A 216 27.25 20.60 11.28
C GLU A 216 28.25 21.30 10.35
N SER A 217 28.04 22.59 10.15
CA SER A 217 28.98 23.47 9.49
C SER A 217 28.81 24.85 10.10
N SER A 218 29.73 25.12 11.02
CA SER A 218 30.22 26.44 11.43
C SER A 218 29.23 27.40 12.07
N LEU A 219 29.30 27.52 13.40
CA LEU A 219 29.33 28.82 14.09
C LEU A 219 30.21 28.71 15.36
N ASN A 220 31.36 29.41 15.29
CA ASN A 220 32.41 29.70 16.29
C ASN A 220 33.22 28.56 16.91
#